data_AF-A0A9E6D5Q9-F1
#
_entry.id   AF-A0A9E6D5Q9-F1
#
_cell.length_a   1.000
_cell.length_b   1.000
_cell.length_c   1.000
_cell.angle_alpha   90.00
_cell.angle_beta   90.00
_cell.angle_gamma   90.00
#
_symmetry.space_group_name_H-M   'P 1'
#
loop_
_entity.id
_entity.type
_entity.pdbx_description
1 polymer ?
#
loop_
_entity_poly.entity_id
_entity_poly.type
_entity_poly.pdbx_seq_one_letter_code
_entity_poly.pdbx_strand_id
1 'polypeptide(L)' 'MIRVLLIIFIIIYVVYKVSGFFLKIMFIRANQSQKGASVNTNKRSAVPNSNLNIDHIPKKEDKDVQGGDYVDYEEIK' A
#
# COMPACT_ATOMS: atom_id res chain seq x y z
N MET A 1 37.30 19.51 -29.45
CA MET A 1 36.25 19.94 -28.50
C MET A 1 34.95 19.15 -28.66
N ILE A 2 34.28 19.14 -29.82
CA ILE A 2 32.97 18.46 -30.02
C ILE A 2 32.97 16.95 -29.72
N ARG A 3 34.08 16.26 -29.97
CA ARG A 3 34.24 14.82 -29.69
C ARG A 3 34.13 14.50 -28.19
N VAL A 4 34.65 15.38 -27.34
CA VAL A 4 34.57 15.24 -25.87
C VAL A 4 33.14 15.46 -25.40
N LEU A 5 32.45 16.44 -26.00
CA LEU A 5 31.06 16.74 -25.68
C LEU A 5 30.12 15.56 -26.03
N LEU A 6 30.36 14.89 -27.16
CA LEU A 6 29.64 13.68 -27.55
C LEU A 6 29.83 12.52 -26.56
N ILE A 7 31.07 12.32 -26.10
CA ILE A 7 31.38 11.27 -25.12
C ILE A 7 30.65 11.54 -23.80
N ILE A 8 30.67 12.79 -23.32
CA ILE A 8 29.95 13.21 -22.11
C ILE A 8 28.44 12.99 -22.27
N PHE A 9 27.88 13.34 -23.44
CA PHE A 9 26.46 13.17 -23.70
C PHE A 9 26.03 11.69 -23.65
N ILE A 10 26.84 10.81 -24.23
CA ILE A 10 26.61 9.35 -24.17
C ILE A 10 26.67 8.85 -22.74
N ILE A 11 27.65 9.30 -21.95
CA ILE A 11 27.79 8.91 -20.53
C ILE A 11 26.56 9.36 -19.74
N ILE A 12 26.13 10.62 -19.89
CA ILE A 12 24.93 11.16 -19.21
C ILE A 12 23.69 10.37 -19.62
N TYR A 13 23.53 10.05 -20.91
CA TYR A 13 22.40 9.27 -21.40
C TYR A 13 22.35 7.87 -20.77
N VAL A 14 23.49 7.19 -20.67
CA VAL A 14 23.59 5.88 -20.01
C VAL A 14 23.26 5.99 -18.53
N VAL A 15 23.83 6.98 -17.83
CA VAL A 15 23.55 7.21 -16.40
C VAL A 15 22.07 7.51 -16.17
N TYR A 16 21.45 8.36 -16.98
CA TYR A 16 20.02 8.68 -16.90
C TYR A 16 19.13 7.44 -17.09
N LYS A 17 19.49 6.58 -18.05
CA LYS A 17 18.72 5.35 -18.32
C LYS A 17 18.81 4.35 -17.17
N VAL A 18 19.96 4.27 -16.51
CA VAL A 18 20.22 3.30 -15.43
C VAL A 18 19.80 3.83 -14.05
N SER A 19 19.86 5.15 -13.81
CA SER A 19 19.49 5.77 -12.53
C SER A 19 18.03 5.52 -12.16
N GLY A 20 17.11 5.53 -13.13
CA GLY A 20 15.70 5.20 -12.89
C GLY A 20 15.48 3.77 -12.36
N PHE A 21 16.32 2.81 -12.79
CA PHE A 21 16.27 1.44 -12.29
C PHE A 21 16.77 1.33 -10.84
N PHE A 22 17.88 2.02 -10.51
CA PHE A 22 18.40 2.06 -9.15
C PHE A 22 17.42 2.71 -8.17
N LEU A 23 16.79 3.83 -8.56
CA LEU A 23 15.77 4.47 -7.75
C LEU A 23 14.59 3.52 -7.50
N LYS A 24 14.10 2.82 -8.53
CA LYS A 24 13.01 1.84 -8.39
C LYS A 24 13.34 0.76 -7.36
N ILE A 25 14.54 0.19 -7.40
CA ILE A 25 14.97 -0.83 -6.41
C ILE A 25 15.04 -0.25 -5.00
N MET A 26 15.59 0.95 -4.85
CA MET A 26 15.71 1.61 -3.55
C MET A 26 14.32 1.89 -2.94
N PHE A 27 13.38 2.42 -3.73
CA PHE A 27 12.02 2.67 -3.28
C PHE A 27 11.24 1.39 -2.96
N ILE A 28 11.45 0.29 -3.70
CA ILE A 28 10.82 -0.99 -3.40
C ILE A 28 11.29 -1.51 -2.02
N ARG A 29 12.60 -1.46 -1.73
CA ARG A 29 13.14 -1.91 -0.43
C ARG A 29 12.73 -1.00 0.72
N ALA A 30 12.64 0.31 0.48
CA ALA A 30 12.17 1.27 1.49
C ALA A 30 10.71 1.01 1.89
N ASN A 31 9.82 0.79 0.91
CA ASN A 31 8.41 0.50 1.17
C ASN A 31 8.17 -0.90 1.79
N GLN A 32 9.02 -1.88 1.47
CA GLN A 32 8.92 -3.22 2.07
C GLN A 32 9.28 -3.22 3.58
N SER A 33 10.17 -2.33 3.99
CA SER A 33 10.58 -2.19 5.41
C SER A 33 9.45 -1.64 6.30
N GLN A 34 8.50 -0.87 5.74
CA GLN A 34 7.33 -0.38 6.48
C GLN A 34 6.16 -1.36 6.49
N LYS A 35 5.98 -2.18 5.44
CA LYS A 35 4.90 -3.17 5.38
C LYS A 35 5.10 -4.36 6.34
N GLY A 36 6.33 -4.67 6.73
CA GLY A 36 6.63 -5.72 7.72
C GLY A 36 6.26 -5.36 9.17
N ALA A 37 6.09 -4.06 9.48
CA ALA A 37 5.79 -3.60 10.85
C ALA A 37 4.27 -3.53 11.16
N SER A 38 3.40 -3.57 10.14
CA SER A 38 1.95 -3.41 10.32
C SER A 38 1.17 -4.73 10.42
N VAL A 39 1.84 -5.88 10.45
CA VAL A 39 1.17 -7.20 10.53
C VAL A 39 0.87 -7.61 11.98
N ASN A 40 1.46 -6.96 13.00
CA ASN A 40 1.34 -7.39 14.40
C ASN A 40 0.46 -6.54 15.33
N THR A 41 -0.27 -5.53 14.83
CA THR A 41 -1.03 -4.61 15.71
C THR A 41 -2.55 -4.78 15.75
N ASN A 42 -3.15 -5.71 15.00
CA ASN A 42 -4.62 -5.90 14.99
C ASN A 42 -5.09 -7.04 15.91
N LYS A 43 -4.59 -7.06 17.13
CA LYS A 43 -4.86 -8.14 18.07
C LYS A 43 -4.87 -7.65 19.52
N ARG A 44 -5.77 -6.72 19.88
CA ARG A 44 -6.34 -6.55 21.24
C ARG A 44 -7.69 -5.83 21.18
N SER A 45 -8.76 -6.58 21.01
CA SER A 45 -10.14 -6.10 21.16
C SER A 45 -10.68 -6.61 22.49
N ALA A 46 -10.73 -5.77 23.51
CA ALA A 46 -11.43 -6.14 24.74
C ALA A 46 -12.95 -5.96 24.54
N VAL A 47 -13.74 -6.99 24.81
CA VAL A 47 -15.22 -6.91 24.79
C VAL A 47 -15.68 -6.17 26.05
N PRO A 48 -16.65 -5.23 25.96
CA PRO A 48 -17.13 -4.49 27.13
C PRO A 48 -17.71 -5.46 28.18
N ASN A 49 -17.30 -5.31 29.44
CA ASN A 49 -17.62 -6.15 30.61
C ASN A 49 -16.96 -7.54 30.66
N SER A 50 -15.76 -7.70 30.10
CA SER A 50 -14.92 -8.89 30.31
C SER A 50 -13.46 -8.52 30.63
N ASN A 51 -12.79 -9.29 31.50
CA ASN A 51 -11.33 -9.24 31.67
C ASN A 51 -10.59 -10.05 30.58
N LEU A 52 -11.28 -10.40 29.50
CA LEU A 52 -10.74 -11.21 28.41
C LEU A 52 -10.15 -10.28 27.35
N ASN A 53 -8.86 -10.47 27.07
CA ASN A 53 -8.16 -9.75 26.02
C ASN A 53 -8.25 -10.55 24.70
N ILE A 54 -8.99 -10.06 23.71
CA ILE A 54 -9.09 -10.75 22.41
C ILE A 54 -7.93 -10.30 21.53
N ASP A 55 -6.94 -11.17 21.42
CA ASP A 55 -5.79 -10.93 20.55
C ASP A 55 -6.13 -11.21 19.05
N HIS A 56 -7.31 -10.91 18.49
CA HIS A 56 -7.56 -10.71 17.05
C HIS A 56 -9.02 -10.49 16.72
N ILE A 57 -9.27 -9.57 15.79
CA ILE A 57 -10.49 -9.58 14.98
C ILE A 57 -10.04 -9.69 13.52
N PRO A 58 -10.47 -10.73 12.77
CA PRO A 58 -10.21 -10.79 11.34
C PRO A 58 -10.89 -9.61 10.65
N LYS A 59 -10.20 -8.97 9.70
CA LYS A 59 -10.78 -7.91 8.89
C LYS A 59 -11.81 -8.52 7.96
N LYS A 60 -13.01 -7.93 7.91
CA LYS A 60 -13.99 -8.24 6.87
C LYS A 60 -13.35 -7.83 5.54
N GLU A 61 -13.11 -8.78 4.66
CA GLU A 61 -12.85 -8.44 3.26
C GLU A 61 -14.19 -8.02 2.68
N ASP A 62 -14.32 -6.74 2.35
CA ASP A 62 -15.42 -6.24 1.52
C ASP A 62 -15.24 -6.85 0.13
N LYS A 63 -15.69 -8.09 -0.04
CA LYS A 63 -16.03 -8.61 -1.35
C LYS A 63 -17.14 -7.72 -1.87
N ASP A 64 -16.84 -7.02 -2.95
CA ASP A 64 -17.71 -6.13 -3.71
C ASP A 64 -19.12 -6.72 -3.85
N VAL A 65 -20.03 -6.34 -2.95
CA VAL A 65 -21.45 -6.60 -3.13
C VAL A 65 -21.98 -5.39 -3.88
N GLN A 66 -22.04 -5.50 -5.21
CA GLN A 66 -22.86 -4.62 -6.05
C GLN A 66 -24.33 -4.88 -5.73
N GLY A 67 -24.79 -4.42 -4.57
CA GLY A 67 -26.18 -4.36 -4.19
C GLY A 67 -26.75 -3.06 -4.73
N GLY A 68 -27.72 -3.16 -5.64
CA GLY A 68 -28.41 -2.01 -6.23
C GLY A 68 -29.21 -1.18 -5.21
N ASP A 69 -29.83 -0.11 -5.70
CA ASP A 69 -30.53 0.84 -4.85
C ASP A 69 -31.70 0.17 -4.09
N TYR A 70 -31.66 0.27 -2.77
CA TYR A 70 -32.77 -0.12 -1.91
C TYR A 70 -33.86 0.96 -1.99
N VAL A 71 -35.08 0.58 -2.37
CA VAL A 71 -36.24 1.48 -2.36
C VAL A 71 -36.91 1.38 -0.99
N ASP A 72 -36.92 2.47 -0.25
CA ASP A 72 -37.64 2.59 1.01
C ASP A 72 -39.15 2.53 0.73
N TYR A 73 -39.86 1.55 1.31
CA TYR A 73 -41.31 1.53 1.32
C TYR A 73 -41.80 2.25 2.58
N GLU A 74 -42.61 3.29 2.41
CA GLU A 74 -43.30 3.92 3.54
C GLU A 74 -44.42 2.97 4.02
N GLU A 75 -44.33 2.52 5.27
CA GLU A 75 -45.36 1.69 5.91
C GLU A 75 -46.64 2.52 6.12
N ILE A 76 -47.75 2.12 5.49
CA ILE A 76 -49.06 2.74 5.73
C ILE A 76 -49.58 2.23 7.08
N LYS A 77 -49.75 3.15 8.05
CA LYS A 77 -50.27 2.88 9.40
C LYS A 77 -51.79 2.71 9.44
#